data_AF-A0A8S7K562-F1
#
_entry.id   AF-A0A8S7K562-F1
#
_cell.length_a   1.000
_cell.length_b   1.000
_cell.length_c   1.000
_cell.angle_alpha   90.00
_cell.angle_beta   90.00
_cell.angle_gamma   90.00
#
_symmetry.space_group_name_H-M   'P 1'
#
loop_
_entity.id
_entity.type
_entity.pdbx_description
1 polymer ?
#
loop_
_entity_poly.entity_id
_entity_poly.type
_entity_poly.pdbx_seq_one_letter_code
_entity_poly.pdbx_strand_id
1 'polypeptide(L)'
;MKVDKITSPVWADRGHTTINCIVKFSDAETECVFTASADDPESYGREIFEACIRGDAGPVGEYRANDDMAVEEARRMKNAEINAWRDAMEASGYVFEHRGRKWD
;
A
#
# COMPACT_ATOMS: atom_id res chain seq x y z
N MET A 1 11.92 9.18 23.05
CA MET A 1 12.44 8.86 21.71
C MET A 1 12.40 10.16 20.91
N LYS A 2 13.48 10.55 20.23
CA LYS A 2 13.52 11.81 19.46
C LYS A 2 13.18 11.53 17.99
N VAL A 3 12.34 12.39 17.42
CA VAL A 3 11.95 12.34 16.01
C VAL A 3 12.89 13.24 15.21
N ASP A 4 13.55 12.68 14.20
CA ASP A 4 14.44 13.43 13.31
C ASP A 4 13.70 13.91 12.05
N LYS A 5 12.79 13.08 11.51
CA LYS A 5 12.06 13.40 10.29
C LYS A 5 10.70 12.71 10.25
N ILE A 6 9.70 13.41 9.73
CA ILE A 6 8.35 12.89 9.45
C ILE A 6 8.08 13.13 7.96
N THR A 7 7.58 12.11 7.27
CA THR A 7 7.23 12.21 5.85
C THR A 7 5.94 11.45 5.54
N SER A 8 5.31 11.83 4.42
CA SER A 8 4.11 11.17 3.87
C SER A 8 2.96 11.02 4.87
N PRO A 9 2.52 12.10 5.56
CA PRO A 9 1.38 12.01 6.47
C PRO A 9 0.07 11.76 5.69
N VAL A 10 -0.73 10.79 6.13
CA VAL A 10 -2.04 10.45 5.56
C VAL A 10 -3.00 10.11 6.69
N TRP A 11 -4.23 10.61 6.63
CA TRP A 11 -5.27 10.23 7.57
C TRP A 11 -5.51 8.73 7.53
N ALA A 12 -5.49 8.09 8.70
CA ALA A 12 -5.71 6.65 8.84
C ALA A 12 -7.20 6.29 8.96
N ASP A 13 -8.06 7.28 9.22
CA ASP A 13 -9.50 7.11 9.36
C ASP A 13 -10.28 8.32 8.81
N ARG A 14 -11.57 8.11 8.48
CA ARG A 14 -12.47 9.17 7.97
C ARG A 14 -12.77 10.25 9.00
N GLY A 15 -12.62 9.96 10.29
CA GLY A 15 -12.86 10.90 11.38
C GLY A 15 -11.68 11.84 11.63
N HIS A 16 -10.58 11.68 10.89
CA HIS A 16 -9.34 12.46 11.06
C HIS A 16 -8.83 12.40 12.51
N THR A 17 -8.93 11.22 13.13
CA THR A 17 -8.50 11.01 14.53
C THR A 17 -7.05 10.56 14.63
N THR A 18 -6.55 9.87 13.60
CA THR A 18 -5.21 9.28 13.57
C THR A 18 -4.54 9.49 12.23
N ILE A 19 -3.22 9.67 12.24
CA ILE A 19 -2.39 9.93 11.05
C ILE A 19 -1.34 8.84 10.92
N ASN A 20 -1.31 8.19 9.77
CA ASN A 20 -0.21 7.33 9.36
C ASN A 20 0.89 8.17 8.72
N CYS A 21 2.13 7.98 9.15
CA CYS A 21 3.29 8.67 8.59
C CYS A 21 4.54 7.78 8.64
N ILE A 22 5.55 8.15 7.86
CA ILE A 22 6.87 7.53 7.90
C ILE A 22 7.75 8.40 8.79
N VAL A 23 8.26 7.81 9.86
CA VAL A 23 9.04 8.50 10.88
C VAL A 23 10.46 7.94 10.94
N LYS A 24 11.43 8.85 10.92
CA LYS A 24 12.83 8.58 11.23
C LYS A 24 13.07 8.98 12.68
N PHE A 25 13.25 8.00 13.56
CA PHE A 25 13.67 8.25 14.93
C PHE A 25 15.20 8.31 15.01
N SER A 26 15.73 9.10 15.94
CA SER A 26 17.18 9.26 16.15
C SER A 26 17.89 7.94 16.48
N ASP A 27 17.19 7.07 17.20
CA ASP A 27 17.73 5.80 17.68
C ASP A 27 17.47 4.64 16.70
N ALA A 28 16.72 4.90 15.62
CA ALA A 28 16.38 3.89 14.62
C ALA A 28 17.27 4.05 13.38
N GLU A 29 17.87 2.96 12.91
CA GLU A 29 18.69 2.97 11.68
C GLU A 29 17.86 3.10 10.40
N THR A 30 16.59 2.69 10.45
CA THR A 30 15.64 2.77 9.33
C THR A 30 14.45 3.66 9.65
N GLU A 31 13.79 4.16 8.61
CA GLU A 31 12.49 4.80 8.73
C GLU A 31 11.42 3.72 8.98
N CYS A 32 10.45 4.01 9.85
CA CYS A 32 9.35 3.09 10.13
C CYS A 32 8.00 3.74 9.92
N VAL A 33 7.00 2.92 9.62
CA VAL A 33 5.61 3.36 9.55
C VAL A 33 5.11 3.50 10.99
N PHE A 34 4.55 4.67 11.30
CA PHE A 34 4.02 4.99 12.61
C PHE A 34 2.61 5.58 12.48
N THR A 35 1.74 5.23 13.42
CA THR A 35 0.38 5.75 13.51
C THR A 35 0.30 6.68 14.71
N ALA A 36 0.21 7.99 14.46
CA ALA A 36 0.16 9.02 15.49
C ALA A 36 -1.29 9.41 15.80
N SER A 37 -1.55 9.75 17.07
CA SER A 37 -2.86 10.16 17.60
C SER A 37 -2.70 11.35 18.55
N ALA A 38 -3.73 12.19 18.65
CA ALA A 38 -3.80 13.22 19.70
C ALA A 38 -3.86 12.61 21.11
N ASP A 39 -4.45 11.41 21.22
CA ASP A 39 -4.60 10.65 22.47
C ASP A 39 -3.53 9.55 22.62
N ASP A 40 -2.43 9.63 21.87
CA ASP A 40 -1.36 8.64 21.96
C ASP A 40 -0.82 8.57 23.40
N PRO A 41 -0.61 7.37 23.99
CA PRO A 41 -0.06 7.25 25.33
C PRO A 41 1.34 7.86 25.45
N GLU A 42 2.15 7.74 24.41
CA GLU A 42 3.52 8.20 24.38
C GLU A 42 3.60 9.68 23.95
N SER A 43 4.51 10.45 24.56
CA SER A 43 4.62 11.88 24.25
C SER A 43 5.02 12.16 22.81
N TYR A 44 5.91 11.34 22.26
CA TYR A 44 6.38 11.50 20.88
C TYR A 44 5.26 11.25 19.86
N GLY A 45 4.29 10.37 20.15
CA GLY A 45 3.15 10.15 19.26
C GLY A 45 2.25 11.38 19.14
N ARG A 46 2.00 12.06 20.27
CA ARG A 46 1.27 13.33 20.31
C ARG A 46 2.01 14.46 19.58
N GLU A 47 3.32 14.56 19.79
CA GLU A 47 4.18 15.54 19.10
C GLU A 47 4.20 15.34 17.57
N ILE A 48 4.28 14.09 17.10
CA ILE A 48 4.19 13.75 15.67
C ILE A 48 2.84 14.15 15.11
N PHE A 49 1.75 13.84 15.81
CA PHE A 49 0.40 14.21 15.38
C PHE A 49 0.28 15.73 15.22
N GLU A 50 0.65 16.51 16.24
CA GLU A 50 0.63 17.97 16.18
C GLU A 50 1.51 18.54 15.06
N ALA A 51 2.71 17.97 14.83
CA ALA A 51 3.59 18.38 13.74
C ALA A 51 2.96 18.14 12.36
N CYS A 52 2.25 17.02 12.18
CA CYS A 52 1.48 16.75 10.97
C CYS A 52 0.33 17.76 10.79
N ILE A 53 -0.44 18.06 11.84
CA ILE A 53 -1.53 19.05 11.80
C ILE A 53 -1.01 20.46 11.49
N ARG A 54 0.13 20.83 12.06
CA ARG A 54 0.80 22.12 11.79
C ARG A 54 1.32 22.23 10.35
N GLY A 55 1.48 21.09 9.66
CA GLY A 55 1.97 21.03 8.29
C GLY A 55 3.50 20.94 8.17
N ASP A 56 4.22 20.68 9.27
CA ASP A 56 5.69 20.58 9.26
C ASP A 56 6.17 19.38 8.41
N ALA A 57 5.35 18.33 8.32
CA ALA A 57 5.59 17.14 7.50
C ALA A 57 5.01 17.24 6.08
N GLY A 58 4.48 18.41 5.70
CA GLY A 58 3.67 18.61 4.50
C GLY A 58 2.17 18.42 4.74
N PRO A 59 1.34 18.62 3.70
CA PRO A 59 -0.11 18.47 3.82
C PRO A 59 -0.49 17.01 4.12
N VAL A 60 -1.35 16.82 5.13
CA VAL A 60 -1.90 15.50 5.47
C VAL A 60 -2.80 15.03 4.32
N GLY A 61 -2.45 13.89 3.72
CA GLY A 61 -3.26 13.27 2.68
C GLY A 61 -4.60 12.78 3.22
N GLU A 62 -5.64 12.84 2.39
CA GLU A 62 -6.97 12.34 2.75
C GLU A 62 -7.01 10.83 2.98
N TYR A 63 -7.89 10.41 3.90
CA TYR A 63 -8.10 8.99 4.15
C TYR A 63 -8.64 8.33 2.89
N ARG A 64 -7.92 7.32 2.42
CA ARG A 64 -8.38 6.43 1.37
C ARG A 64 -8.81 5.12 2.01
N ALA A 65 -10.13 4.93 2.10
CA ALA A 65 -10.65 3.59 2.30
C ALA A 65 -10.08 2.72 1.17
N ASN A 66 -9.54 1.55 1.52
CA ASN A 66 -9.43 0.50 0.52
C ASN A 66 -10.87 0.23 0.09
N ASP A 67 -11.23 0.72 -1.10
CA ASP A 67 -12.55 0.44 -1.64
C ASP A 67 -12.54 -1.03 -2.03
N ASP A 68 -13.07 -1.88 -1.14
CA ASP A 68 -13.12 -3.33 -1.35
C ASP A 68 -13.77 -3.66 -2.71
N MET A 69 -14.67 -2.80 -3.22
CA MET A 69 -15.25 -2.96 -4.56
C MET A 69 -14.21 -2.73 -5.66
N ALA A 70 -13.33 -1.73 -5.52
CA ALA A 70 -12.25 -1.48 -6.46
C ALA A 70 -11.20 -2.61 -6.45
N VAL A 71 -10.94 -3.21 -5.28
CA VAL A 71 -10.05 -4.36 -5.15
C VAL A 71 -10.64 -5.60 -5.83
N GLU A 72 -11.93 -5.89 -5.64
CA GLU A 72 -12.59 -7.00 -6.30
C GLU A 72 -12.71 -6.80 -7.81
N GLU A 73 -12.95 -5.57 -8.28
CA GLU A 73 -12.95 -5.26 -9.71
C GLU A 73 -11.56 -5.47 -10.34
N ALA A 74 -10.49 -4.98 -9.70
CA ALA A 74 -9.12 -5.22 -10.14
C ALA A 74 -8.77 -6.71 -10.17
N ARG A 75 -9.23 -7.47 -9.17
CA ARG A 75 -9.06 -8.93 -9.14
C ARG A 75 -9.81 -9.63 -10.28
N ARG A 76 -11.04 -9.20 -10.58
CA ARG A 76 -11.80 -9.72 -11.73
C ARG A 76 -11.12 -9.44 -13.05
N MET A 77 -10.59 -8.22 -13.24
CA MET A 77 -9.83 -7.87 -14.45
C MET A 77 -8.60 -8.76 -14.60
N LYS A 78 -7.82 -8.96 -13.53
CA LYS A 78 -6.64 -9.83 -13.57
C LYS A 78 -6.99 -11.29 -13.88
N ASN A 79 -8.07 -11.80 -13.30
CA ASN A 79 -8.56 -13.14 -13.60
C ASN A 79 -9.01 -13.29 -15.06
N ALA A 80 -9.66 -12.27 -15.62
CA ALA A 80 -10.06 -12.27 -17.03
C ALA A 80 -8.85 -12.29 -17.97
N GLU A 81 -7.80 -11.51 -17.68
CA GLU A 81 -6.55 -11.54 -18.44
C GLU A 81 -5.88 -12.93 -18.40
N ILE A 82 -5.82 -13.55 -17.22
CA ILE A 82 -5.23 -14.89 -17.05
C ILE A 82 -6.02 -15.93 -17.84
N ASN A 83 -7.35 -15.87 -17.77
CA ASN A 83 -8.20 -16.80 -18.50
C ASN A 83 -8.09 -16.59 -20.02
N ALA A 84 -8.07 -15.35 -20.50
CA ALA A 84 -7.87 -15.07 -21.93
C ALA A 84 -6.53 -15.60 -22.44
N TRP A 85 -5.47 -15.50 -21.62
CA TRP A 85 -4.17 -16.08 -21.97
C TRP A 85 -4.20 -17.61 -21.97
N ARG A 86 -4.88 -18.23 -21.00
CA ARG A 86 -5.07 -19.68 -20.95
C ARG A 86 -5.86 -20.19 -22.15
N ASP A 87 -6.98 -19.54 -22.50
CA ASP A 87 -7.81 -19.88 -23.65
C ASP A 87 -7.02 -19.74 -24.97
N ALA A 88 -6.23 -18.68 -25.11
CA ALA A 88 -5.37 -18.48 -26.27
C ALA A 88 -4.29 -19.58 -26.37
N MET A 89 -3.73 -20.00 -25.23
CA MET A 89 -2.71 -21.05 -25.17
C MET A 89 -3.29 -22.45 -25.44
N GLU A 90 -4.48 -22.76 -24.92
CA GLU A 90 -5.22 -24.00 -25.19
C GLU A 90 -5.71 -24.08 -26.64
N ALA A 91 -6.12 -22.93 -27.23
CA ALA A 91 -6.48 -22.86 -28.64
C ALA A 91 -5.25 -22.97 -29.57
N SER A 92 -4.07 -22.50 -29.12
CA SER A 92 -2.81 -22.73 -29.81
C SER A 92 -2.29 -24.13 -29.48
N GLY A 93 -2.89 -25.17 -30.08
CA GLY A 93 -2.44 -26.55 -29.93
C GLY A 93 -0.92 -26.65 -30.06
N TYR A 94 -0.25 -27.06 -28.98
CA TYR A 94 1.20 -27.10 -28.94
C TYR A 94 1.67 -28.39 -29.61
N VAL A 95 1.85 -28.34 -30.93
CA VAL A 95 2.34 -29.51 -31.67
C VAL A 95 3.84 -29.67 -31.44
N PHE A 96 4.20 -30.62 -30.57
CA PHE A 96 5.58 -31.01 -30.38
C PHE A 96 6.01 -31.94 -31.53
N GLU A 97 7.04 -31.55 -32.29
CA GLU A 97 7.64 -32.40 -33.33
C GLU A 97 9.01 -32.93 -32.90
N HIS A 98 9.15 -34.26 -32.84
CA HIS A 98 10.44 -34.91 -32.63
C HIS A 98 10.63 -36.09 -33.59
N ARG A 99 11.75 -36.09 -34.32
CA ARG A 99 12.10 -37.12 -35.34
C ARG A 99 10.97 -37.36 -36.35
N GLY A 100 10.33 -36.28 -36.83
CA GLY A 100 9.26 -36.33 -37.84
C GLY A 100 7.91 -36.87 -37.33
N ARG A 101 7.75 -37.07 -36.02
CA ARG A 101 6.47 -37.42 -35.40
C ARG A 101 5.93 -36.22 -34.63
N LYS A 102 4.69 -35.86 -34.94
CA LYS A 102 3.95 -34.77 -34.32
C LYS A 102 3.02 -35.36 -33.26
N TRP A 103 3.03 -34.76 -32.08
CA TRP A 103 2.14 -35.06 -30.98
C TRP A 103 1.39 -33.77 -30.63
N ASP A 104 0.07 -33.90 -30.51
CA ASP A 104 -0.81 -32.90 -29.91
C ASP A 104 -0.77 -33.11 -28.39
#